data_AF-A0A2D8BW73-F1
#
_entry.id   AF-A0A2D8BW73-F1
#
_cell.length_a   1.000
_cell.length_b   1.000
_cell.length_c   1.000
_cell.angle_alpha   90.00
_cell.angle_beta   90.00
_cell.angle_gamma   90.00
#
_symmetry.space_group_name_H-M   'P 1'
#
loop_
_entity.id
_entity.type
_entity.pdbx_description
1 polymer ?
#
loop_
_entity_poly.entity_id
_entity_poly.type
_entity_poly.pdbx_seq_one_letter_code
_entity_poly.pdbx_strand_id
1 'polypeptide(L)'
;MQAEKTKRIEYKIVSDEELPPLVITKSGQTGLTVVLNQNHTIWLSLHRNTIPAIMGQLQEKLTMMCDSYLTDQILFSEDWD
;
A
#
# COMPACT_ATOMS: atom_id res chain seq x y z
N MET A 1 3.43 -27.07 -11.51
CA MET A 1 4.33 -25.94 -11.20
C MET A 1 3.52 -24.66 -11.32
N GLN A 2 2.93 -24.19 -10.22
CA GLN A 2 2.33 -22.85 -10.20
C GLN A 2 3.48 -21.86 -10.13
N ALA A 3 3.64 -21.05 -11.17
CA ALA A 3 4.52 -19.89 -11.09
C ALA A 3 4.04 -19.07 -9.91
N GLU A 4 4.90 -18.90 -8.89
CA GLU A 4 4.72 -17.86 -7.90
C GLU A 4 4.46 -16.58 -8.67
N LYS A 5 3.21 -16.10 -8.65
CA LYS A 5 2.88 -14.75 -9.12
C LYS A 5 3.63 -13.83 -8.18
N THR A 6 4.88 -13.52 -8.51
CA THR A 6 5.64 -12.48 -7.86
C THR A 6 4.74 -11.26 -7.89
N LYS A 7 4.26 -10.82 -6.71
CA LYS A 7 3.35 -9.67 -6.60
C LYS A 7 4.10 -8.47 -7.15
N ARG A 8 3.92 -8.18 -8.43
CA ARG A 8 4.68 -7.18 -9.16
C ARG A 8 4.21 -5.81 -8.68
N ILE A 9 5.15 -5.04 -8.13
CA ILE A 9 4.92 -3.63 -7.85
C ILE A 9 5.26 -2.85 -9.12
N GLU A 10 4.28 -2.11 -9.62
CA GLU A 10 4.44 -1.21 -10.75
C GLU A 10 4.73 0.21 -10.24
N TYR A 11 5.66 0.91 -10.88
CA TYR A 11 5.96 2.29 -10.56
C TYR A 11 5.54 3.17 -11.74
N LYS A 12 4.82 4.26 -11.46
CA LYS A 12 4.41 5.25 -12.45
C LYS A 12 4.81 6.65 -12.00
N ILE A 13 5.33 7.44 -12.93
CA ILE A 13 5.55 8.88 -12.74
C ILE A 13 4.49 9.61 -13.57
N VAL A 14 3.76 10.52 -12.94
CA VAL A 14 2.67 11.28 -13.58
C VAL A 14 2.82 12.77 -13.30
N SER A 15 2.15 13.60 -14.09
CA SER A 15 1.94 15.04 -13.82
C SER A 15 0.44 15.28 -13.79
N ASP A 16 -0.13 15.27 -12.59
CA ASP A 16 -1.56 15.43 -12.41
C ASP A 16 -1.78 16.34 -11.20
N GLU A 17 -2.45 17.47 -11.37
CA GLU A 17 -2.66 18.43 -10.27
C GLU A 17 -3.67 17.93 -9.23
N GLU A 18 -4.51 16.95 -9.56
CA GLU A 18 -5.53 16.40 -8.67
C GLU A 18 -4.99 15.26 -7.79
N LEU A 19 -3.84 14.69 -8.14
CA LEU A 19 -3.24 13.59 -7.39
C LEU A 19 -2.22 14.07 -6.35
N PRO A 20 -2.17 13.44 -5.17
CA PRO A 20 -1.17 13.78 -4.15
C PRO A 20 0.25 13.39 -4.60
N PRO A 21 1.30 13.82 -3.87
CA PRO A 21 2.70 13.55 -4.22
C PRO A 21 3.04 12.05 -4.41
N LEU A 22 2.43 11.18 -3.61
CA LEU A 22 2.61 9.73 -3.65
C LEU A 22 1.27 9.03 -3.42
N VAL A 23 0.96 8.05 -4.27
CA VAL A 23 -0.23 7.19 -4.13
C VAL A 23 0.20 5.72 -4.21
N ILE A 24 -0.33 4.89 -3.31
CA ILE A 24 -0.29 3.43 -3.45
C ILE A 24 -1.70 2.98 -3.81
N THR A 25 -1.85 2.31 -4.95
CA THR A 25 -3.15 1.85 -5.45
C THR A 25 -3.08 0.43 -5.99
N LYS A 26 -4.24 -0.18 -6.26
CA LYS A 26 -4.34 -1.54 -6.81
C LYS A 26 -3.98 -1.56 -8.30
N SER A 27 -3.24 -2.60 -8.70
CA SER A 27 -3.03 -2.98 -10.11
C SER A 27 -3.66 -4.35 -10.37
N GLY A 28 -4.79 -4.38 -11.06
CA GLY A 28 -5.58 -5.60 -11.26
C GLY A 28 -6.09 -6.19 -9.93
N GLN A 29 -6.12 -7.52 -9.83
CA GLN A 29 -6.64 -8.22 -8.64
C GLN A 29 -5.65 -8.32 -7.48
N THR A 30 -4.34 -8.39 -7.75
CA THR A 30 -3.32 -8.72 -6.73
C THR A 30 -2.07 -7.86 -6.78
N GLY A 31 -1.96 -6.96 -7.77
CA GLY A 31 -0.80 -6.09 -7.96
C GLY A 31 -0.95 -4.77 -7.23
N LEU A 32 0.17 -4.06 -7.07
CA LEU A 32 0.21 -2.72 -6.52
C LEU A 32 0.85 -1.78 -7.55
N THR A 33 0.32 -0.57 -7.65
CA THR A 33 0.97 0.53 -8.37
C THR A 33 1.33 1.62 -7.37
N VAL A 34 2.59 2.04 -7.40
CA VAL A 34 3.07 3.24 -6.71
C VAL A 34 3.16 4.36 -7.74
N VAL A 35 2.42 5.43 -7.50
CA VAL A 35 2.40 6.62 -8.36
C VAL A 35 3.18 7.73 -7.67
N LEU A 36 4.16 8.30 -8.36
CA LEU A 36 4.91 9.49 -7.96
C LEU A 36 4.46 10.66 -8.84
N ASN A 37 4.00 11.74 -8.22
CA ASN A 37 3.54 12.91 -8.94
C ASN A 37 4.65 13.96 -9.05
N GLN A 38 5.16 14.19 -10.26
CA GLN A 38 6.28 15.10 -10.49
C GLN A 38 5.90 16.58 -10.32
N ASN A 39 4.61 16.93 -10.26
CA ASN A 39 4.17 18.27 -9.87
C ASN A 39 4.63 18.63 -8.43
N HIS A 40 4.95 17.62 -7.61
CA HIS A 40 5.44 17.79 -6.25
C HIS A 40 6.92 17.39 -6.08
N THR A 41 7.73 17.51 -7.13
CA THR A 41 9.14 17.07 -7.15
C THR A 41 9.96 17.60 -5.97
N ILE A 42 9.80 18.88 -5.61
CA ILE A 42 10.54 19.48 -4.48
C ILE A 42 10.19 18.77 -3.17
N TRP A 43 8.89 18.60 -2.89
CA TRP A 43 8.43 17.95 -1.67
C TRP A 43 8.90 16.49 -1.59
N LEU A 44 8.78 15.74 -2.70
CA LEU A 44 9.26 14.36 -2.79
C LEU A 44 10.78 14.28 -2.54
N SER A 45 11.55 15.21 -3.09
CA SER A 45 13.01 15.26 -2.91
C SER A 45 13.42 15.55 -1.46
N LEU A 46 12.67 16.42 -0.79
CA LEU A 46 12.88 16.74 0.63
C LEU A 46 12.62 15.50 1.52
N HIS A 47 11.63 14.67 1.17
CA HIS A 47 11.21 13.52 1.97
C HIS A 47 11.79 12.18 1.49
N ARG A 48 12.78 12.19 0.58
CA ARG A 48 13.36 10.97 -0.04
C ARG A 48 13.86 9.91 0.94
N ASN A 49 14.27 10.31 2.15
CA ASN A 49 14.74 9.40 3.20
C ASN A 49 13.64 9.06 4.22
N THR A 50 12.65 9.93 4.39
CA THR A 50 11.56 9.75 5.36
C THR A 50 10.48 8.83 4.82
N ILE A 51 10.14 8.93 3.53
CA ILE A 51 9.13 8.08 2.89
C ILE A 51 9.53 6.59 2.94
N PRO A 52 10.78 6.17 2.66
CA PRO A 52 11.19 4.80 2.87
C PRO A 52 11.19 4.38 4.35
N ALA A 53 11.54 5.30 5.25
CA ALA A 53 11.63 5.01 6.68
C ALA A 53 10.27 4.68 7.32
N ILE A 54 9.16 5.22 6.79
CA ILE A 54 7.81 4.91 7.30
C ILE A 54 7.30 3.52 6.88
N MET A 55 8.00 2.80 5.98
CA MET A 55 7.53 1.50 5.49
C MET A 55 7.40 0.44 6.59
N GLY A 56 8.29 0.46 7.60
CA GLY A 56 8.18 -0.44 8.76
C GLY A 56 6.91 -0.19 9.57
N GLN A 57 6.65 1.07 9.93
CA GLN A 57 5.42 1.45 10.64
C GLN A 57 4.17 1.17 9.82
N LEU A 58 4.22 1.37 8.50
CA LEU A 58 3.12 1.06 7.60
C LEU A 58 2.82 -0.45 7.59
N GLN A 59 3.85 -1.30 7.55
CA GLN A 59 3.69 -2.74 7.65
C GLN A 59 3.01 -3.13 8.98
N GLU A 60 3.49 -2.60 10.10
CA GLU A 60 2.90 -2.85 11.42
C GLU A 60 1.41 -2.50 11.43
N LYS A 61 1.03 -1.33 10.89
CA LYS A 61 -0.39 -0.92 10.83
C LYS A 61 -1.22 -1.83 9.93
N LEU A 62 -0.70 -2.27 8.79
CA LEU A 62 -1.39 -3.21 7.90
C LEU A 62 -1.60 -4.57 8.58
N THR A 63 -0.61 -5.05 9.32
CA THR A 63 -0.73 -6.29 10.12
C THR A 63 -1.81 -6.15 11.18
N MET A 64 -1.78 -5.07 11.98
CA MET A 64 -2.81 -4.82 13.00
C MET A 64 -4.23 -4.80 12.40
N MET A 65 -4.38 -4.20 11.22
CA MET A 65 -5.68 -4.13 10.54
C MET A 65 -6.15 -5.50 10.06
N CYS A 66 -5.22 -6.33 9.58
CA CYS A 66 -5.49 -7.73 9.20
C CYS A 66 -5.90 -8.56 10.43
N ASP A 67 -5.15 -8.46 11.52
CA ASP A 67 -5.39 -9.21 12.76
C ASP A 67 -6.75 -8.83 13.37
N SER A 68 -7.09 -7.54 13.39
CA SER A 68 -8.39 -7.05 13.86
C SER A 68 -9.52 -7.66 13.04
N TYR A 69 -9.41 -7.64 11.71
CA TYR A 69 -10.44 -8.19 10.83
C TYR A 69 -10.63 -9.71 11.03
N LEU A 70 -9.54 -10.46 11.18
CA LEU A 70 -9.60 -11.90 11.44
C LEU A 70 -10.19 -12.21 12.82
N THR A 71 -9.86 -11.40 13.82
CA THR A 71 -10.42 -11.53 15.18
C THR A 71 -11.93 -11.34 15.16
N ASP A 72 -12.40 -10.31 14.47
CA ASP A 72 -13.83 -10.05 14.30
C ASP A 72 -14.52 -11.24 13.61
N GLN A 73 -13.92 -11.79 12.55
CA GLN A 73 -14.48 -12.96 11.87
C GLN A 73 -14.59 -14.20 12.77
N ILE A 74 -13.59 -14.45 13.62
CA ILE A 74 -13.62 -15.57 14.57
C ILE A 74 -14.73 -15.36 15.59
N LEU A 75 -14.80 -14.17 16.20
CA LEU A 75 -15.82 -13.83 17.18
C LEU A 75 -17.23 -14.01 16.60
N PHE A 76 -17.47 -13.46 15.41
CA PHE A 76 -18.76 -13.64 14.74
C PHE A 76 -19.03 -15.11 14.39
N SER A 77 -18.02 -15.93 14.08
CA SER A 77 -18.25 -17.35 13.79
C SER A 77 -18.61 -18.16 15.03
N GLU A 78 -18.09 -17.81 16.20
CA GLU A 78 -18.39 -18.47 17.49
C GLU A 78 -19.77 -18.08 18.04
N ASP A 79 -20.30 -16.91 17.68
CA ASP A 79 -21.63 -16.43 18.11
C ASP A 79 -22.81 -17.11 17.37
N TRP A 80 -22.57 -17.90 16.31
CA TRP A 80 -23.61 -18.61 15.53
C TRP A 80 -23.60 -20.14 15.68
N ASP A 81 -22.73 -20.70 16.53
CA ASP A 81 -22.73 -22.12 16.97
C ASP A 81 -23.36 -22.28 18.38
#